data_AF-A0A182NGT1-F1
#
_entry.id   AF-A0A182NGT1-F1
#
_cell.length_a   1.000
_cell.length_b   1.000
_cell.length_c   1.000
_cell.angle_alpha   90.00
_cell.angle_beta   90.00
_cell.angle_gamma   90.00
#
_symmetry.space_group_name_H-M   'P 1'
#
loop_
_entity.id
_entity.type
_entity.pdbx_description
1 polymer ?
#
loop_
_entity_poly.entity_id
_entity_poly.type
_entity_poly.pdbx_seq_one_letter_code
_entity_poly.pdbx_strand_id
1 'polypeptide(L)'
;MGVRYLLYFMERKVQGGTYNVRIDQEIRKAKEKGDSPLIVIDLMALFGMACADKRSLLCGSQVMLAERLIGEFFARLTAAGAELVFFYDGSTVKTKHDTWCSRQNDKYDRMLEILDAFDRRVPLVKVAEQYGRAIPHNTNIELKRVAKLHGKLIVSMHVECDQALAAYATEHKALAVLSHDTDFLIFPGEWQLWSAEHIDQQTLATRAYNRHALLRTLELRWDEIGVWASLAGNDFFTYDELEPFLNNLGQHNQKFYRLASYVRSLPVSKGLDDATVRSILGRVYKNRSMPLDAFEWFRNSINFYKIDKQSYDANPPMDAMTAFLLQADQQFVHTVLNGGSHNCTLLFFDYRTDEFGNYSELIAPIISRIGGIILYHNQHERQHVTVLMKRNHQEPYGFSDIAVTFPSTLTPPHIMELLSPDPDIKAALFERKLQLLSWVCSDDFLAPGLAQEFLALPPSLMLTVVVLYRLRQYGAIRKFEADLLLLIGHQLTTGVFDPTRELHPDRLVARAFRLGFLFQKVYSHFARVARAIGLPREYRPSAPYDGHRFHNQYRIWNSRRVEDEHIAPIADWRLYKRINRT
;
A
#
# COMPACT_ATOMS: atom_id res chain seq x y z
N MET A 1 -9.64 8.92 8.25
CA MET A 1 -8.59 9.81 7.75
C MET A 1 -9.26 11.15 7.41
N GLY A 2 -8.47 12.23 7.34
CA GLY A 2 -8.97 13.60 7.26
C GLY A 2 -9.53 14.17 8.58
N VAL A 3 -10.54 15.04 8.48
CA VAL A 3 -11.15 15.73 9.62
C VAL A 3 -11.76 14.76 10.65
N ARG A 4 -11.24 14.78 11.88
CA ARG A 4 -11.66 13.84 12.95
C ARG A 4 -13.15 14.02 13.28
N TYR A 5 -13.87 12.90 13.40
CA TYR A 5 -15.32 12.80 13.67
C TYR A 5 -16.26 13.32 12.56
N LEU A 6 -15.75 13.81 11.43
CA LEU A 6 -16.60 14.33 10.35
C LEU A 6 -17.51 13.28 9.73
N LEU A 7 -17.00 12.07 9.50
CA LEU A 7 -17.81 10.97 8.99
C LEU A 7 -19.04 10.68 9.86
N TYR A 8 -18.83 10.57 11.17
CA TYR A 8 -19.91 10.36 12.14
C TYR A 8 -20.92 11.51 12.11
N PHE A 9 -20.45 12.76 12.01
CA PHE A 9 -21.31 13.93 11.91
C PHE A 9 -22.19 13.90 10.66
N MET A 10 -21.60 13.57 9.50
CA MET A 10 -22.33 13.42 8.24
C MET A 10 -23.44 12.37 8.33
N GLU A 11 -23.15 11.23 8.95
CA GLU A 11 -24.09 10.10 9.01
C GLU A 11 -25.18 10.27 10.06
N ARG A 12 -24.90 11.00 11.15
CA ARG A 12 -25.79 11.05 12.33
C ARG A 12 -26.42 12.40 12.60
N LYS A 13 -25.88 13.49 12.05
CA LYS A 13 -26.26 14.86 12.42
C LYS A 13 -26.65 15.73 11.23
N VAL A 14 -26.06 15.53 10.06
CA VAL A 14 -26.41 16.29 8.85
C VAL A 14 -27.68 15.71 8.22
N GLN A 15 -28.76 16.49 8.21
CA GLN A 15 -30.00 16.06 7.55
C GLN A 15 -29.77 15.92 6.04
N GLY A 16 -30.01 14.73 5.50
CA GLY A 16 -29.69 14.41 4.11
C GLY A 16 -28.19 14.42 3.81
N GLY A 17 -27.34 14.26 4.83
CA GLY A 17 -25.88 14.21 4.71
C GLY A 17 -25.37 13.03 3.90
N THR A 18 -26.16 11.96 3.80
CA THR A 18 -25.84 10.78 3.00
C THR A 18 -27.05 10.32 2.19
N TYR A 19 -26.79 9.66 1.07
CA TYR A 19 -27.80 9.03 0.23
C TYR A 19 -27.21 7.82 -0.48
N ASN A 20 -28.05 6.89 -0.93
CA ASN A 20 -27.60 5.71 -1.67
C ASN A 20 -27.53 6.02 -3.17
N VAL A 21 -26.51 5.49 -3.83
CA VAL A 21 -26.29 5.66 -5.26
C VAL A 21 -25.97 4.31 -5.88
N ARG A 22 -26.42 4.10 -7.12
CA ARG A 22 -25.95 3.00 -7.96
C ARG A 22 -24.96 3.56 -8.97
N ILE A 23 -23.69 3.20 -8.79
CA ILE A 23 -22.58 3.76 -9.56
C ILE A 23 -22.82 3.58 -11.06
N ASP A 24 -23.21 2.37 -11.47
CA ASP A 24 -23.46 2.03 -12.88
C ASP A 24 -24.61 2.83 -13.51
N GLN A 25 -25.62 3.19 -12.72
CA GLN A 25 -26.73 4.01 -13.19
C GLN A 25 -26.31 5.47 -13.38
N GLU A 26 -25.52 6.03 -12.45
CA GLU A 26 -25.02 7.41 -12.60
C GLU A 26 -24.08 7.56 -13.79
N ILE A 27 -23.21 6.57 -14.03
CA ILE A 27 -22.36 6.52 -15.22
C ILE A 27 -23.22 6.56 -16.50
N ARG A 28 -24.24 5.70 -16.59
CA ARG A 28 -25.13 5.64 -17.76
C ARG A 28 -25.91 6.95 -17.96
N LYS A 29 -26.45 7.53 -16.89
CA LYS A 29 -27.16 8.82 -16.95
C LYS A 29 -26.26 9.95 -17.44
N ALA A 30 -25.00 10.01 -17.00
CA ALA A 30 -24.04 10.99 -17.49
C ALA A 30 -23.77 10.79 -18.98
N LYS A 31 -23.58 9.54 -19.41
CA LYS A 31 -23.37 9.19 -20.82
C LYS A 31 -24.57 9.55 -21.70
N GLU A 32 -25.80 9.32 -21.22
CA GLU A 32 -27.04 9.72 -21.91
C GLU A 32 -27.16 11.24 -22.12
N LYS A 33 -26.53 12.04 -21.25
CA LYS A 33 -26.45 13.50 -21.38
C LYS A 33 -25.34 13.97 -22.32
N GLY A 34 -24.55 13.05 -22.87
CA GLY A 34 -23.39 13.37 -23.72
C GLY A 34 -22.10 13.68 -22.94
N ASP A 35 -22.08 13.46 -21.63
CA ASP A 35 -20.88 13.63 -20.82
C ASP A 35 -19.93 12.42 -20.97
N SER A 36 -18.63 12.64 -20.74
CA SER A 36 -17.66 11.54 -20.52
C SER A 36 -17.56 11.26 -19.02
N PRO A 37 -18.17 10.19 -18.49
CA PRO A 37 -18.23 9.95 -17.05
C PRO A 37 -16.86 9.52 -16.50
N LEU A 38 -16.08 10.49 -16.07
CA LEU A 38 -14.80 10.28 -15.39
C LEU A 38 -15.02 9.99 -13.91
N ILE A 39 -14.45 8.89 -13.42
CA ILE A 39 -14.37 8.56 -12.00
C ILE A 39 -12.90 8.66 -11.57
N VAL A 40 -12.64 9.52 -10.60
CA VAL A 40 -11.33 9.66 -9.99
C VAL A 40 -11.30 8.87 -8.68
N ILE A 41 -10.34 7.97 -8.54
CA ILE A 41 -10.34 6.94 -7.49
C ILE A 41 -9.10 7.11 -6.62
N ASP A 42 -9.33 7.27 -5.33
CA ASP A 42 -8.29 7.06 -4.32
C ASP A 42 -8.06 5.54 -4.22
N LEU A 43 -6.94 5.08 -4.78
CA LEU A 43 -6.67 3.65 -4.87
C LEU A 43 -6.39 3.03 -3.49
N MET A 44 -5.85 3.82 -2.56
CA MET A 44 -5.60 3.37 -1.19
C MET A 44 -6.92 3.13 -0.45
N ALA A 45 -7.96 3.92 -0.77
CA ALA A 45 -9.29 3.73 -0.19
C ALA A 45 -9.94 2.37 -0.49
N LEU A 46 -9.51 1.69 -1.55
CA LEU A 46 -10.08 0.41 -1.98
C LEU A 46 -9.43 -0.82 -1.33
N PHE A 47 -8.36 -0.66 -0.52
CA PHE A 47 -7.79 -1.79 0.23
C PHE A 47 -8.84 -2.46 1.13
N GLY A 48 -9.80 -1.70 1.67
CA GLY A 48 -10.89 -2.25 2.48
C GLY A 48 -11.68 -3.34 1.75
N MET A 49 -11.89 -3.19 0.43
CA MET A 49 -12.63 -4.14 -0.40
C MET A 49 -11.89 -5.48 -0.53
N ALA A 50 -10.57 -5.43 -0.73
CA ALA A 50 -9.71 -6.61 -0.78
C ALA A 50 -9.56 -7.30 0.59
N CYS A 51 -9.78 -6.55 1.67
CA CYS A 51 -9.45 -6.91 3.04
C CYS A 51 -10.70 -7.01 3.95
N ALA A 52 -11.87 -7.22 3.35
CA ALA A 52 -13.14 -7.30 4.06
C ALA A 52 -13.25 -8.57 4.91
N ASP A 53 -12.83 -9.73 4.37
CA ASP A 53 -12.82 -10.99 5.13
C ASP A 53 -11.60 -11.07 6.06
N LYS A 54 -11.81 -10.71 7.33
CA LYS A 54 -10.78 -10.74 8.37
C LYS A 54 -10.22 -12.15 8.65
N ARG A 55 -11.01 -13.21 8.43
CA ARG A 55 -10.52 -14.59 8.60
C ARG A 55 -9.54 -14.93 7.49
N SER A 56 -9.87 -14.57 6.26
CA SER A 56 -8.96 -14.74 5.11
C SER A 56 -7.69 -13.90 5.25
N LEU A 57 -7.80 -12.67 5.76
CA LEU A 57 -6.63 -11.84 6.05
C LEU A 57 -5.63 -12.52 6.98
N LEU A 58 -6.12 -13.10 8.08
CA LEU A 58 -5.30 -13.85 9.04
C LEU A 58 -4.70 -15.12 8.42
N CYS A 59 -5.25 -15.63 7.32
CA CYS A 59 -4.64 -16.74 6.58
C CYS A 59 -3.54 -16.28 5.61
N GLY A 60 -3.29 -14.97 5.49
CA GLY A 60 -2.42 -14.38 4.46
C GLY A 60 -3.13 -14.08 3.14
N SER A 61 -4.46 -14.07 3.13
CA SER A 61 -5.32 -13.83 1.95
C SER A 61 -5.22 -14.86 0.83
N GLN A 62 -6.19 -14.81 -0.09
CA GLN A 62 -6.15 -15.51 -1.37
C GLN A 62 -5.79 -14.47 -2.44
N VAL A 63 -4.49 -14.23 -2.64
CA VAL A 63 -3.99 -13.03 -3.33
C VAL A 63 -4.61 -12.86 -4.72
N MET A 64 -4.64 -13.92 -5.54
CA MET A 64 -5.21 -13.86 -6.89
C MET A 64 -6.72 -13.62 -6.88
N LEU A 65 -7.46 -14.18 -5.92
CA LEU A 65 -8.89 -13.97 -5.80
C LEU A 65 -9.19 -12.52 -5.42
N ALA A 66 -8.44 -11.96 -4.46
CA ALA A 66 -8.61 -10.57 -4.05
C ALA A 66 -8.28 -9.58 -5.19
N GLU A 67 -7.24 -9.83 -5.98
CA GLU A 67 -6.94 -9.04 -7.19
C GLU A 67 -8.03 -9.17 -8.25
N ARG A 68 -8.55 -10.38 -8.47
CA ARG A 68 -9.64 -10.65 -9.42
C ARG A 68 -10.92 -9.91 -9.04
N LEU A 69 -11.31 -9.93 -7.75
CA LEU A 69 -12.51 -9.23 -7.27
C LEU A 69 -12.45 -7.73 -7.58
N ILE A 70 -11.30 -7.11 -7.34
CA ILE A 70 -11.10 -5.68 -7.61
C ILE A 70 -11.05 -5.40 -9.11
N GLY A 71 -10.41 -6.27 -9.89
CA GLY A 71 -10.40 -6.17 -11.35
C GLY A 71 -11.80 -6.28 -11.96
N GLU A 72 -12.62 -7.22 -11.47
CA GLU A 72 -14.02 -7.37 -11.88
C GLU A 72 -14.86 -6.13 -11.52
N PHE A 73 -14.63 -5.54 -10.34
CA PHE A 73 -15.26 -4.27 -9.98
C PHE A 73 -14.92 -3.16 -10.99
N PHE A 74 -13.64 -2.92 -11.29
CA PHE A 74 -13.23 -1.91 -12.27
C PHE A 74 -13.75 -2.19 -13.68
N ALA A 75 -13.70 -3.46 -14.12
CA ALA A 75 -14.22 -3.87 -15.42
C ALA A 75 -15.72 -3.56 -15.57
N ARG A 76 -16.50 -3.68 -14.50
CA ARG A 76 -17.93 -3.34 -14.54
C ARG A 76 -18.16 -1.84 -14.62
N LEU A 77 -17.30 -1.01 -14.01
CA LEU A 77 -17.38 0.44 -14.14
C LEU A 77 -17.05 0.88 -15.58
N THR A 78 -15.98 0.35 -16.16
CA THR A 78 -15.61 0.66 -17.55
C THR A 78 -16.66 0.15 -18.55
N ALA A 79 -17.22 -1.04 -18.32
CA ALA A 79 -18.32 -1.57 -19.13
C ALA A 79 -19.61 -0.72 -19.05
N ALA A 80 -19.86 -0.05 -17.92
CA ALA A 80 -20.95 0.92 -17.81
C ALA A 80 -20.66 2.22 -18.60
N GLY A 81 -19.40 2.45 -18.98
CA GLY A 81 -18.95 3.58 -19.80
C GLY A 81 -18.01 4.56 -19.10
N ALA A 82 -17.53 4.25 -17.89
CA ALA A 82 -16.67 5.16 -17.15
C ALA A 82 -15.23 5.18 -17.67
N GLU A 83 -14.64 6.37 -17.69
CA GLU A 83 -13.19 6.56 -17.70
C GLU A 83 -12.68 6.50 -16.25
N LEU A 84 -11.63 5.72 -15.98
CA LEU A 84 -11.08 5.57 -14.64
C LEU A 84 -9.69 6.21 -14.55
N VAL A 85 -9.51 7.08 -13.56
CA VAL A 85 -8.20 7.63 -13.18
C VAL A 85 -7.95 7.32 -11.72
N PHE A 86 -6.85 6.62 -11.45
CA PHE A 86 -6.44 6.19 -10.13
C PHE A 86 -5.34 7.08 -9.60
N PHE A 87 -5.45 7.47 -8.34
CA PHE A 87 -4.43 8.18 -7.59
C PHE A 87 -3.83 7.25 -6.53
N TYR A 88 -2.51 7.32 -6.36
CA TYR A 88 -1.77 6.50 -5.41
C TYR A 88 -0.63 7.30 -4.77
N ASP A 89 -0.45 7.13 -3.46
CA ASP A 89 0.61 7.79 -2.71
C ASP A 89 2.02 7.39 -3.21
N GLY A 90 2.87 8.40 -3.41
CA GLY A 90 4.29 8.22 -3.64
C GLY A 90 5.06 7.81 -2.38
N SER A 91 6.38 7.93 -2.45
CA SER A 91 7.24 7.63 -1.31
C SER A 91 6.94 8.56 -0.12
N THR A 92 7.02 8.02 1.09
CA THR A 92 6.83 8.82 2.32
C THR A 92 7.82 9.98 2.35
N VAL A 93 7.31 11.20 2.49
CA VAL A 93 8.14 12.40 2.60
C VAL A 93 8.91 12.38 3.93
N LYS A 94 10.16 12.90 3.93
CA LYS A 94 11.06 12.88 5.09
C LYS A 94 10.42 13.40 6.38
N THR A 95 9.57 14.43 6.28
CA THR A 95 8.87 15.05 7.41
C THR A 95 7.87 14.12 8.11
N LYS A 96 7.46 13.02 7.48
CA LYS A 96 6.50 12.05 8.03
C LYS A 96 7.18 10.79 8.60
N HIS A 97 8.50 10.70 8.58
CA HIS A 97 9.22 9.48 8.99
C HIS A 97 8.99 9.11 10.45
N ASP A 98 9.02 10.07 11.39
CA ASP A 98 8.79 9.79 12.82
C ASP A 98 7.37 9.26 13.09
N THR A 99 6.38 9.89 12.46
CA THR A 99 4.98 9.45 12.53
C THR A 99 4.83 8.05 11.92
N TRP A 100 5.51 7.78 10.80
CA TRP A 100 5.49 6.47 10.17
C TRP A 100 6.13 5.41 11.07
N CYS A 101 7.28 5.69 11.70
CA CYS A 101 7.96 4.79 12.62
C CYS A 101 7.10 4.45 13.82
N SER A 102 6.50 5.46 14.46
CA SER A 102 5.56 5.26 15.57
C SER A 102 4.40 4.35 15.16
N ARG A 103 3.75 4.64 14.01
CA ARG A 103 2.65 3.79 13.48
C ARG A 103 3.09 2.35 13.20
N GLN A 104 4.32 2.13 12.72
CA GLN A 104 4.82 0.78 12.48
C GLN A 104 5.18 0.02 13.77
N ASN A 105 5.66 0.71 14.81
CA ASN A 105 5.89 0.12 16.12
C ASN A 105 4.57 -0.29 16.77
N ASP A 106 3.57 0.60 16.82
CA ASP A 106 2.23 0.28 17.34
C ASP A 106 1.59 -0.90 16.60
N LYS A 107 1.78 -0.94 15.28
CA LYS A 107 1.32 -2.05 14.45
C LYS A 107 2.03 -3.34 14.80
N TYR A 108 3.34 -3.30 15.04
CA TYR A 108 4.11 -4.47 15.46
C TYR A 108 3.59 -5.04 16.78
N ASP A 109 3.37 -4.19 17.79
CA ASP A 109 2.88 -4.61 19.10
C ASP A 109 1.48 -5.24 19.01
N ARG A 110 0.57 -4.64 18.23
CA ARG A 110 -0.76 -5.23 17.95
C ARG A 110 -0.68 -6.57 17.23
N MET A 111 0.30 -6.76 16.34
CA MET A 111 0.50 -8.05 15.68
C MET A 111 1.00 -9.11 16.66
N LEU A 112 1.78 -8.75 17.67
CA LEU A 112 2.24 -9.68 18.71
C LEU A 112 1.06 -10.25 19.52
N GLU A 113 0.06 -9.43 19.85
CA GLU A 113 -1.14 -9.91 20.56
C GLU A 113 -1.90 -10.99 19.78
N ILE A 114 -1.98 -10.83 18.45
CA ILE A 114 -2.60 -11.80 17.54
C ILE A 114 -1.76 -13.08 17.46
N LEU A 115 -0.43 -12.94 17.36
CA LEU A 115 0.50 -14.07 17.36
C LEU A 115 0.35 -14.90 18.64
N ASP A 116 0.28 -14.25 19.81
CA ASP A 116 0.10 -14.91 21.09
C ASP A 116 -1.24 -15.66 21.18
N ALA A 117 -2.30 -15.14 20.53
CA ALA A 117 -3.59 -15.83 20.46
C ALA A 117 -3.50 -17.14 19.67
N PHE A 118 -2.75 -17.16 18.56
CA PHE A 118 -2.53 -18.38 17.80
C PHE A 118 -1.59 -19.37 18.51
N ASP A 119 -0.61 -18.89 19.26
CA ASP A 119 0.23 -19.75 20.12
C ASP A 119 -0.60 -20.44 21.21
N ARG A 120 -1.58 -19.72 21.77
CA ARG A 120 -2.61 -20.28 22.68
C ARG A 120 -3.68 -21.11 21.96
N ARG A 121 -3.56 -21.33 20.65
CA ARG A 121 -4.48 -22.13 19.81
C ARG A 121 -5.93 -21.63 19.81
N VAL A 122 -6.13 -20.33 19.95
CA VAL A 122 -7.46 -19.72 19.84
C VAL A 122 -8.03 -19.96 18.43
N PRO A 123 -9.32 -20.34 18.29
CA PRO A 123 -9.95 -20.53 16.98
C PRO A 123 -9.90 -19.27 16.10
N LEU A 124 -9.73 -19.47 14.78
CA LEU A 124 -9.56 -18.38 13.81
C LEU A 124 -10.69 -17.34 13.89
N VAL A 125 -11.94 -17.81 13.98
CA VAL A 125 -13.12 -16.95 14.07
C VAL A 125 -13.06 -16.03 15.29
N LYS A 126 -12.65 -16.55 16.45
CA LYS A 126 -12.54 -15.77 17.69
C LYS A 126 -11.43 -14.72 17.61
N VAL A 127 -10.30 -15.06 16.99
CA VAL A 127 -9.22 -14.08 16.75
C VAL A 127 -9.69 -12.98 15.82
N ALA A 128 -10.39 -13.31 14.73
CA ALA A 128 -10.92 -12.33 13.78
C ALA A 128 -11.93 -11.37 14.42
N GLU A 129 -12.81 -11.89 15.30
CA GLU A 129 -13.78 -11.08 16.05
C GLU A 129 -13.11 -10.18 17.09
N GLN A 130 -12.22 -10.75 17.91
CA GLN A 130 -11.57 -10.03 19.02
C GLN A 130 -10.60 -8.95 18.51
N TYR A 131 -9.81 -9.27 17.48
CA TYR A 131 -8.73 -8.41 17.00
C TYR A 131 -9.04 -7.74 15.66
N GLY A 132 -10.29 -7.77 15.18
CA GLY A 132 -10.67 -7.32 13.84
C GLY A 132 -10.15 -5.92 13.44
N ARG A 133 -10.06 -4.99 14.40
CA ARG A 133 -9.53 -3.62 14.22
C ARG A 133 -7.99 -3.53 14.27
N ALA A 134 -7.34 -4.51 14.88
CA ALA A 134 -5.88 -4.61 15.00
C ALA A 134 -5.23 -5.33 13.81
N ILE A 135 -6.01 -6.10 13.03
CA ILE A 135 -5.51 -6.81 11.84
C ILE A 135 -5.08 -5.80 10.77
N PRO A 136 -3.80 -5.80 10.36
CA PRO A 136 -3.34 -4.95 9.28
C PRO A 136 -4.07 -5.19 7.97
N HIS A 137 -4.47 -4.12 7.29
CA HIS A 137 -5.05 -4.18 5.94
C HIS A 137 -4.02 -4.39 4.81
N ASN A 138 -2.74 -4.54 5.15
CA ASN A 138 -1.66 -4.68 4.16
C ASN A 138 -1.48 -6.16 3.79
N THR A 139 -2.07 -6.57 2.68
CA THR A 139 -2.12 -7.94 2.16
C THR A 139 -1.11 -8.24 1.06
N ASN A 140 -0.14 -7.36 0.82
CA ASN A 140 0.77 -7.44 -0.34
C ASN A 140 0.03 -7.58 -1.70
N ILE A 141 -1.25 -7.17 -1.77
CA ILE A 141 -2.02 -7.12 -3.01
C ILE A 141 -1.48 -5.99 -3.88
N GLU A 142 -1.19 -6.27 -5.15
CA GLU A 142 -0.62 -5.29 -6.08
C GLU A 142 -1.75 -4.46 -6.74
N LEU A 143 -2.47 -3.64 -5.96
CA LEU A 143 -3.59 -2.83 -6.48
C LEU A 143 -3.20 -1.94 -7.67
N LYS A 144 -1.99 -1.35 -7.66
CA LYS A 144 -1.46 -0.58 -8.78
C LYS A 144 -1.43 -1.38 -10.08
N ARG A 145 -1.13 -2.68 -9.99
CA ARG A 145 -1.11 -3.58 -11.15
C ARG A 145 -2.51 -3.76 -11.71
N VAL A 146 -3.49 -4.04 -10.85
CA VAL A 146 -4.89 -4.24 -11.24
C VAL A 146 -5.44 -2.95 -11.85
N ALA A 147 -5.26 -1.81 -11.18
CA ALA A 147 -5.72 -0.50 -11.64
C ALA A 147 -5.24 -0.14 -13.06
N LYS A 148 -3.95 -0.36 -13.36
CA LYS A 148 -3.35 -0.09 -14.68
C LYS A 148 -3.95 -0.90 -15.84
N LEU A 149 -4.69 -1.98 -15.57
CA LEU A 149 -5.39 -2.74 -16.59
C LEU A 149 -6.71 -2.09 -17.01
N HIS A 150 -7.25 -1.18 -16.18
CA HIS A 150 -8.59 -0.61 -16.35
C HIS A 150 -8.59 0.92 -16.49
N GLY A 151 -7.47 1.60 -16.26
CA GLY A 151 -7.40 3.05 -16.36
C GLY A 151 -6.01 3.64 -16.15
N LYS A 152 -5.93 4.96 -16.14
CA LYS A 152 -4.69 5.72 -15.94
C LYS A 152 -4.33 5.73 -14.46
N LEU A 153 -3.08 5.41 -14.11
CA LEU A 153 -2.56 5.57 -12.75
C LEU A 153 -1.69 6.81 -12.67
N ILE A 154 -2.00 7.70 -11.72
CA ILE A 154 -1.21 8.87 -11.36
C ILE A 154 -0.63 8.63 -9.96
N VAL A 155 0.67 8.85 -9.82
CA VAL A 155 1.38 8.76 -8.54
C VAL A 155 1.73 10.17 -8.10
N SER A 156 1.29 10.57 -6.91
CA SER A 156 1.67 11.87 -6.34
C SER A 156 2.99 11.76 -5.57
N MET A 157 4.01 12.55 -5.93
CA MET A 157 5.35 12.50 -5.31
C MET A 157 5.68 13.70 -4.43
N HIS A 158 5.12 14.89 -4.72
CA HIS A 158 5.54 16.16 -4.11
C HIS A 158 4.42 16.88 -3.36
N VAL A 159 3.16 16.58 -3.68
CA VAL A 159 1.97 17.10 -3.00
C VAL A 159 1.22 15.94 -2.35
N GLU A 160 0.41 16.23 -1.35
CA GLU A 160 -0.49 15.22 -0.77
C GLU A 160 -1.39 14.65 -1.87
N CYS A 161 -1.52 13.32 -1.90
CA CYS A 161 -2.25 12.63 -2.95
C CYS A 161 -3.73 13.07 -3.01
N ASP A 162 -4.34 13.33 -1.85
CA ASP A 162 -5.73 13.78 -1.78
C ASP A 162 -5.94 15.16 -2.43
N GLN A 163 -4.98 16.08 -2.23
CA GLN A 163 -5.01 17.41 -2.85
C GLN A 163 -4.87 17.32 -4.37
N ALA A 164 -3.91 16.53 -4.86
CA ALA A 164 -3.72 16.32 -6.30
C ALA A 164 -4.94 15.66 -6.95
N LEU A 165 -5.53 14.67 -6.28
CA LEU A 165 -6.74 13.97 -6.73
C LEU A 165 -7.91 14.95 -6.84
N ALA A 166 -8.18 15.73 -5.79
CA ALA A 166 -9.27 16.71 -5.78
C ALA A 166 -9.08 17.79 -6.87
N ALA A 167 -7.86 18.29 -7.04
CA ALA A 167 -7.52 19.23 -8.11
C ALA A 167 -7.81 18.65 -9.50
N TYR A 168 -7.36 17.42 -9.76
CA TYR A 168 -7.57 16.72 -11.01
C TYR A 168 -9.06 16.49 -11.30
N ALA A 169 -9.81 16.01 -10.31
CA ALA A 169 -11.25 15.76 -10.42
C ALA A 169 -12.03 17.04 -10.75
N THR A 170 -11.67 18.16 -10.12
CA THR A 170 -12.31 19.45 -10.37
C THR A 170 -11.98 19.99 -11.76
N GLU A 171 -10.71 19.94 -12.20
CA GLU A 171 -10.32 20.41 -13.53
C GLU A 171 -10.97 19.60 -14.66
N HIS A 172 -10.97 18.28 -14.53
CA HIS A 172 -11.47 17.37 -15.55
C HIS A 172 -12.99 17.13 -15.44
N LYS A 173 -13.69 17.91 -14.59
CA LYS A 173 -15.14 17.83 -14.37
C LYS A 173 -15.59 16.38 -14.13
N ALA A 174 -14.88 15.69 -13.23
CA ALA A 174 -15.19 14.31 -12.89
C ALA A 174 -16.65 14.17 -12.46
N LEU A 175 -17.26 13.04 -12.82
CA LEU A 175 -18.58 12.67 -12.32
C LEU A 175 -18.52 12.46 -10.80
N ALA A 176 -17.50 11.73 -10.35
CA ALA A 176 -17.35 11.38 -8.95
C ALA A 176 -15.90 11.16 -8.53
N VAL A 177 -15.66 11.37 -7.24
CA VAL A 177 -14.50 10.89 -6.49
C VAL A 177 -14.93 9.68 -5.65
N LEU A 178 -14.16 8.59 -5.74
CA LEU A 178 -14.34 7.40 -4.91
C LEU A 178 -13.26 7.36 -3.84
N SER A 179 -13.62 7.62 -2.57
CA SER A 179 -12.71 7.57 -1.42
C SER A 179 -13.49 7.32 -0.12
N HIS A 180 -12.78 7.12 0.98
CA HIS A 180 -13.33 7.19 2.34
C HIS A 180 -12.62 8.24 3.20
N ASP A 181 -11.72 9.04 2.62
CA ASP A 181 -11.13 10.19 3.30
C ASP A 181 -12.16 11.33 3.41
N THR A 182 -12.29 11.88 4.62
CA THR A 182 -13.24 12.95 4.91
C THR A 182 -12.76 14.31 4.41
N ASP A 183 -11.50 14.47 4.02
CA ASP A 183 -11.00 15.70 3.40
C ASP A 183 -11.68 16.00 2.06
N PHE A 184 -12.15 14.97 1.34
CA PHE A 184 -12.98 15.13 0.14
C PHE A 184 -14.35 15.76 0.40
N LEU A 185 -14.80 15.88 1.65
CA LEU A 185 -15.97 16.69 1.97
C LEU A 185 -15.68 18.20 1.92
N ILE A 186 -14.41 18.56 2.06
CA ILE A 186 -13.94 19.94 2.27
C ILE A 186 -13.44 20.56 0.96
N PHE A 187 -12.72 19.78 0.14
CA PHE A 187 -12.22 20.25 -1.15
C PHE A 187 -13.34 20.85 -2.02
N PRO A 188 -13.08 21.95 -2.76
CA PRO A 188 -14.05 22.49 -3.69
C PRO A 188 -14.15 21.63 -4.97
N GLY A 189 -15.26 21.76 -5.69
CA GLY A 189 -15.55 21.02 -6.93
C GLY A 189 -16.98 20.49 -6.99
N GLU A 190 -17.49 20.23 -8.20
CA GLU A 190 -18.89 19.84 -8.46
C GLU A 190 -19.10 18.31 -8.56
N TRP A 191 -18.05 17.51 -8.32
CA TRP A 191 -18.11 16.05 -8.36
C TRP A 191 -18.83 15.44 -7.15
N GLN A 192 -19.45 14.28 -7.35
CA GLN A 192 -20.05 13.48 -6.26
C GLN A 192 -18.98 12.80 -5.42
N LEU A 193 -19.15 12.73 -4.10
CA LEU A 193 -18.28 11.91 -3.23
C LEU A 193 -18.94 10.56 -2.95
N TRP A 194 -18.42 9.50 -3.54
CA TRP A 194 -18.85 8.13 -3.31
C TRP A 194 -17.95 7.42 -2.30
N SER A 195 -18.57 6.65 -1.40
CA SER A 195 -17.87 5.94 -0.35
C SER A 195 -17.19 4.69 -0.91
N ALA A 196 -15.89 4.56 -0.68
CA ALA A 196 -15.15 3.32 -0.92
C ALA A 196 -15.47 2.21 0.10
N GLU A 197 -15.90 2.58 1.31
CA GLU A 197 -16.16 1.65 2.42
C GLU A 197 -17.51 0.92 2.27
N HIS A 198 -18.50 1.57 1.65
CA HIS A 198 -19.88 1.06 1.56
C HIS A 198 -20.22 0.41 0.21
N ILE A 199 -19.22 0.05 -0.59
CA ILE A 199 -19.44 -0.56 -1.90
C ILE A 199 -20.00 -1.97 -1.74
N ASP A 200 -21.17 -2.20 -2.30
CA ASP A 200 -21.66 -3.53 -2.63
C ASP A 200 -21.16 -3.91 -4.02
N GLN A 201 -20.21 -4.84 -4.07
CA GLN A 201 -19.60 -5.30 -5.31
C GLN A 201 -20.59 -6.00 -6.24
N GLN A 202 -21.66 -6.62 -5.73
CA GLN A 202 -22.63 -7.32 -6.57
C GLN A 202 -23.55 -6.33 -7.27
N THR A 203 -24.10 -5.36 -6.54
CA THR A 203 -25.08 -4.40 -7.06
C THR A 203 -24.47 -3.13 -7.62
N LEU A 204 -23.19 -2.85 -7.33
CA LEU A 204 -22.52 -1.56 -7.55
C LEU A 204 -23.23 -0.39 -6.85
N ALA A 205 -23.97 -0.70 -5.78
CA ALA A 205 -24.52 0.31 -4.89
C ALA A 205 -23.42 0.78 -3.92
N THR A 206 -23.45 2.06 -3.58
CA THR A 206 -22.66 2.61 -2.48
C THR A 206 -23.41 3.76 -1.82
N ARG A 207 -22.85 4.28 -0.73
CA ARG A 207 -23.25 5.53 -0.10
C ARG A 207 -22.52 6.70 -0.76
N ALA A 208 -23.24 7.79 -0.99
CA ALA A 208 -22.68 9.07 -1.37
C ALA A 208 -22.85 10.11 -0.25
N TYR A 209 -21.95 11.07 -0.18
CA TYR A 209 -21.99 12.14 0.81
C TYR A 209 -22.41 13.48 0.19
N ASN A 210 -23.34 14.17 0.86
CA ASN A 210 -23.88 15.44 0.40
C ASN A 210 -23.11 16.63 0.99
N ARG A 211 -22.13 17.11 0.24
CA ARG A 211 -21.28 18.24 0.65
C ARG A 211 -22.05 19.55 0.82
N HIS A 212 -23.09 19.79 0.02
CA HIS A 212 -23.96 20.97 0.21
C HIS A 212 -24.82 20.87 1.46
N ALA A 213 -25.29 19.67 1.83
CA ALA A 213 -26.00 19.49 3.09
C ALA A 213 -25.11 19.81 4.29
N LEU A 214 -23.83 19.42 4.25
CA LEU A 214 -22.85 19.80 5.27
C LEU A 214 -22.74 21.33 5.41
N LEU A 215 -22.52 22.04 4.31
CA LEU A 215 -22.44 23.50 4.31
C LEU A 215 -23.71 24.16 4.83
N ARG A 216 -24.90 23.70 4.40
CA ARG A 216 -26.18 24.21 4.90
C ARG A 216 -26.35 23.97 6.39
N THR A 217 -26.02 22.76 6.87
CA THR A 217 -26.13 22.41 8.30
C THR A 217 -25.16 23.20 9.16
N LEU A 218 -23.96 23.49 8.67
CA LEU A 218 -22.98 24.31 9.37
C LEU A 218 -23.18 25.81 9.14
N GLU A 219 -24.04 26.22 8.21
CA GLU A 219 -24.18 27.61 7.73
C GLU A 219 -22.82 28.19 7.30
N LEU A 220 -22.04 27.42 6.54
CA LEU A 220 -20.74 27.86 6.04
C LEU A 220 -20.79 28.06 4.52
N ARG A 221 -19.93 28.95 4.03
CA ARG A 221 -19.62 29.07 2.61
C ARG A 221 -18.40 28.19 2.24
N TRP A 222 -18.22 27.97 0.94
CA TRP A 222 -17.07 27.22 0.41
C TRP A 222 -15.71 27.85 0.76
N ASP A 223 -15.61 29.18 0.83
CA ASP A 223 -14.39 29.88 1.25
C ASP A 223 -14.08 29.70 2.76
N GLU A 224 -15.08 29.32 3.56
CA GLU A 224 -14.94 29.15 5.01
C GLU A 224 -14.65 27.72 5.45
N ILE A 225 -15.09 26.72 4.67
CA ILE A 225 -15.05 25.32 5.09
C ILE A 225 -13.62 24.80 5.30
N GLY A 226 -12.63 25.29 4.54
CA GLY A 226 -11.22 24.95 4.74
C GLY A 226 -10.69 25.40 6.10
N VAL A 227 -11.01 26.64 6.51
CA VAL A 227 -10.63 27.17 7.84
C VAL A 227 -11.32 26.38 8.94
N TRP A 228 -12.60 26.06 8.74
CA TRP A 228 -13.36 25.22 9.66
C TRP A 228 -12.74 23.82 9.82
N ALA A 229 -12.37 23.17 8.73
CA ALA A 229 -11.74 21.85 8.75
C ALA A 229 -10.38 21.89 9.48
N SER A 230 -9.56 22.90 9.20
CA SER A 230 -8.28 23.13 9.89
C SER A 230 -8.43 23.28 11.40
N LEU A 231 -9.48 23.97 11.87
CA LEU A 231 -9.75 24.14 13.31
C LEU A 231 -10.53 22.98 13.94
N ALA A 232 -11.15 22.12 13.13
CA ALA A 232 -11.84 20.91 13.60
C ALA A 232 -10.87 19.76 13.89
N GLY A 233 -9.66 19.82 13.32
CA GLY A 233 -8.59 18.84 13.52
C GLY A 233 -8.42 17.93 12.31
N ASN A 234 -7.33 18.13 11.57
CA ASN A 234 -6.93 17.33 10.41
C ASN A 234 -5.45 16.90 10.52
N ASP A 235 -4.89 16.33 9.45
CA ASP A 235 -3.53 15.78 9.46
C ASP A 235 -2.41 16.83 9.62
N PHE A 236 -2.71 18.11 9.36
CA PHE A 236 -1.75 19.21 9.50
C PHE A 236 -1.87 19.91 10.85
N PHE A 237 -3.10 20.13 11.32
CA PHE A 237 -3.36 20.72 12.64
C PHE A 237 -4.22 19.74 13.42
N THR A 238 -3.57 18.93 14.25
CA THR A 238 -4.16 17.71 14.79
C THR A 238 -5.29 17.99 15.78
N TYR A 239 -6.25 17.06 15.87
CA TYR A 239 -7.33 17.18 16.84
C TYR A 239 -6.84 17.27 18.29
N ASP A 240 -5.79 16.52 18.66
CA ASP A 240 -5.29 16.51 20.04
C ASP A 240 -4.72 17.88 20.43
N GLU A 241 -4.12 18.56 19.46
CA GLU A 241 -3.65 19.94 19.61
C GLU A 241 -4.82 20.94 19.75
N LEU A 242 -5.94 20.69 19.09
CA LEU A 242 -7.12 21.56 19.07
C LEU A 242 -8.16 21.25 20.14
N GLU A 243 -8.08 20.08 20.78
CA GLU A 243 -9.09 19.59 21.70
C GLU A 243 -9.38 20.55 22.86
N PRO A 244 -8.38 21.17 23.53
CA PRO A 244 -8.65 22.15 24.58
C PRO A 244 -9.48 23.36 24.07
N PHE A 245 -9.17 23.85 22.87
CA PHE A 245 -9.92 24.93 22.24
C PHE A 245 -11.34 24.50 21.90
N LEU A 246 -11.51 23.31 21.30
CA LEU A 246 -12.82 22.77 20.94
C LEU A 246 -13.70 22.50 22.17
N ASN A 247 -13.11 22.06 23.29
CA ASN A 247 -13.80 21.87 24.56
C ASN A 247 -14.33 23.20 25.14
N ASN A 248 -13.61 24.31 24.92
CA ASN A 248 -14.05 25.63 25.33
C ASN A 248 -15.20 26.18 24.46
N LEU A 249 -15.44 25.63 23.26
CA LEU A 249 -16.55 26.05 22.40
C LEU A 249 -17.90 25.45 22.82
N GLY A 250 -17.91 24.28 23.46
CA GLY A 250 -19.13 23.65 23.97
C GLY A 250 -19.04 22.14 24.12
N GLN A 251 -20.19 21.53 24.44
CA GLN A 251 -20.32 20.08 24.58
C GLN A 251 -20.00 19.33 23.27
N HIS A 252 -19.63 18.06 23.38
CA HIS A 252 -19.16 17.24 22.26
C HIS A 252 -20.09 17.26 21.02
N ASN A 253 -21.41 17.21 21.22
CA ASN A 253 -22.39 17.22 20.13
C ASN A 253 -22.62 18.61 19.49
N GLN A 254 -22.10 19.68 20.09
CA GLN A 254 -22.23 21.05 19.60
C GLN A 254 -20.93 21.62 19.00
N LYS A 255 -19.78 20.94 19.21
CA LYS A 255 -18.45 21.43 18.81
C LYS A 255 -18.41 21.93 17.36
N PHE A 256 -18.90 21.14 16.42
CA PHE A 256 -18.87 21.50 14.99
C PHE A 256 -19.73 22.72 14.65
N TYR A 257 -20.92 22.83 15.23
CA TYR A 257 -21.81 23.98 15.05
C TYR A 257 -21.20 25.26 15.65
N ARG A 258 -20.68 25.17 16.88
CA ARG A 258 -20.06 26.31 17.58
C ARG A 258 -18.78 26.75 16.88
N LEU A 259 -18.01 25.80 16.36
CA LEU A 259 -16.84 26.08 15.55
C LEU A 259 -17.23 26.80 14.25
N ALA A 260 -18.30 26.35 13.57
CA ALA A 260 -18.80 27.02 12.38
C ALA A 260 -19.26 28.45 12.69
N SER A 261 -19.96 28.68 13.81
CA SER A 261 -20.32 30.04 14.25
C SER A 261 -19.08 30.92 14.52
N TYR A 262 -18.02 30.34 15.09
CA TYR A 262 -16.76 31.06 15.26
C TYR A 262 -16.12 31.43 13.92
N VAL A 263 -16.05 30.49 12.98
CA VAL A 263 -15.45 30.74 11.65
C VAL A 263 -16.22 31.82 10.89
N ARG A 264 -17.57 31.83 10.96
CA ARG A 264 -18.39 32.91 10.38
C ARG A 264 -18.07 34.31 10.92
N SER A 265 -17.56 34.41 12.15
CA SER A 265 -17.17 35.70 12.73
C SER A 265 -15.80 36.21 12.25
N LEU A 266 -15.06 35.39 11.52
CA LEU A 266 -13.74 35.72 11.00
C LEU A 266 -13.84 36.36 9.61
N PRO A 267 -12.91 37.24 9.23
CA PRO A 267 -12.91 37.91 7.91
C PRO A 267 -12.40 36.99 6.78
N VAL A 268 -12.85 35.74 6.71
CA VAL A 268 -12.29 34.70 5.80
C VAL A 268 -12.39 35.12 4.33
N SER A 269 -13.49 35.76 3.93
CA SER A 269 -13.73 36.16 2.54
C SER A 269 -12.75 37.21 2.00
N LYS A 270 -12.02 37.90 2.88
CA LYS A 270 -10.97 38.86 2.53
C LYS A 270 -9.57 38.22 2.47
N GLY A 271 -9.50 36.90 2.71
CA GLY A 271 -8.25 36.21 3.02
C GLY A 271 -7.85 36.39 4.48
N LEU A 272 -7.14 35.41 5.04
CA LEU A 272 -6.59 35.50 6.39
C LEU A 272 -5.17 36.07 6.31
N ASP A 273 -5.01 37.33 6.72
CA ASP A 273 -3.69 37.94 6.92
C ASP A 273 -3.00 37.39 8.19
N ASP A 274 -1.71 37.71 8.35
CA ASP A 274 -0.92 37.19 9.47
C ASP A 274 -1.43 37.66 10.83
N ALA A 275 -2.00 38.87 10.90
CA ALA A 275 -2.59 39.41 12.12
C ALA A 275 -3.83 38.59 12.53
N THR A 276 -4.70 38.27 11.57
CA THR A 276 -5.89 37.44 11.80
C THR A 276 -5.49 36.02 12.20
N VAL A 277 -4.50 35.42 11.52
CA VAL A 277 -3.99 34.10 11.90
C VAL A 277 -3.45 34.10 13.33
N ARG A 278 -2.63 35.09 13.71
CA ARG A 278 -2.12 35.22 15.08
C ARG A 278 -3.25 35.41 16.10
N SER A 279 -4.32 36.13 15.75
CA SER A 279 -5.50 36.27 16.60
C SER A 279 -6.24 34.94 16.81
N ILE A 280 -6.45 34.16 15.74
CA ILE A 280 -7.06 32.83 15.81
C ILE A 280 -6.21 31.92 16.70
N LEU A 281 -4.90 31.86 16.47
CA LEU A 281 -4.00 31.03 17.26
C LEU A 281 -3.93 31.48 18.72
N GLY A 282 -3.93 32.80 18.98
CA GLY A 282 -4.02 33.33 20.34
C GLY A 282 -5.29 32.86 21.08
N ARG A 283 -6.40 32.64 20.36
CA ARG A 283 -7.61 32.03 20.92
C ARG A 283 -7.48 30.53 21.09
N VAL A 284 -6.91 29.82 20.12
CA VAL A 284 -6.68 28.36 20.17
C VAL A 284 -5.75 27.98 21.33
N TYR A 285 -4.76 28.83 21.61
CA TYR A 285 -3.76 28.67 22.66
C TYR A 285 -4.04 29.49 23.91
N LYS A 286 -5.26 29.99 24.08
CA LYS A 286 -5.61 30.79 25.25
C LYS A 286 -5.27 30.02 26.54
N ASN A 287 -4.47 30.63 27.40
CA ASN A 287 -3.99 30.08 28.68
C ASN A 287 -3.04 28.87 28.56
N ARG A 288 -2.37 28.68 27.41
CA ARG A 288 -1.33 27.66 27.24
C ARG A 288 -0.20 28.18 26.35
N SER A 289 0.95 27.50 26.39
CA SER A 289 2.05 27.81 25.48
C SER A 289 1.66 27.45 24.05
N MET A 290 1.96 28.34 23.11
CA MET A 290 1.80 28.10 21.69
C MET A 290 3.10 27.49 21.14
N PRO A 291 3.06 26.30 20.51
CA PRO A 291 4.20 25.75 19.78
C PRO A 291 4.72 26.74 18.73
N LEU A 292 6.03 26.76 18.53
CA LEU A 292 6.67 27.65 17.55
C LEU A 292 6.13 27.43 16.14
N ASP A 293 5.82 26.18 15.80
CA ASP A 293 5.39 25.76 14.46
C ASP A 293 3.88 25.88 14.24
N ALA A 294 3.09 26.25 15.27
CA ALA A 294 1.63 26.28 15.19
C ALA A 294 1.10 27.21 14.09
N PHE A 295 1.84 28.29 13.82
CA PHE A 295 1.53 29.20 12.72
C PHE A 295 1.63 28.50 11.35
N GLU A 296 2.69 27.74 11.14
CA GLU A 296 2.93 27.00 9.90
C GLU A 296 1.96 25.84 9.74
N TRP A 297 1.69 25.09 10.82
CA TRP A 297 0.69 24.01 10.80
C TRP A 297 -0.67 24.50 10.33
N PHE A 298 -1.15 25.62 10.89
CA PHE A 298 -2.44 26.19 10.51
C PHE A 298 -2.44 26.74 9.07
N ARG A 299 -1.38 27.44 8.67
CA ARG A 299 -1.24 27.93 7.28
C ARG A 299 -1.22 26.79 6.27
N ASN A 300 -0.43 25.75 6.52
CA ASN A 300 -0.34 24.56 5.67
C ASN A 300 -1.68 23.83 5.62
N SER A 301 -2.36 23.69 6.76
CA SER A 301 -3.70 23.09 6.86
C SER A 301 -4.73 23.82 6.00
N ILE A 302 -4.74 25.15 5.99
CA ILE A 302 -5.67 25.93 5.16
C ILE A 302 -5.28 25.83 3.68
N ASN A 303 -3.99 25.93 3.38
CA ASN A 303 -3.50 25.89 2.00
C ASN A 303 -3.71 24.52 1.35
N PHE A 304 -3.70 23.44 2.14
CA PHE A 304 -4.03 22.09 1.67
C PHE A 304 -5.40 22.04 0.96
N TYR A 305 -6.43 22.70 1.50
CA TYR A 305 -7.77 22.73 0.89
C TYR A 305 -7.93 23.73 -0.27
N LYS A 306 -6.93 24.57 -0.52
CA LYS A 306 -6.89 25.42 -1.71
C LYS A 306 -6.32 24.58 -2.84
N ILE A 307 -7.21 24.11 -3.72
CA ILE A 307 -6.80 23.47 -4.97
C ILE A 307 -6.75 24.53 -6.07
N ASP A 308 -5.67 24.52 -6.83
CA ASP A 308 -5.53 25.26 -8.09
C ASP A 308 -5.14 24.30 -9.22
N LYS A 309 -5.16 24.78 -10.48
CA LYS A 309 -4.72 23.97 -11.63
C LYS A 309 -3.27 23.48 -11.51
N GLN A 310 -2.43 24.22 -10.79
CA GLN A 310 -1.02 23.87 -10.59
C GLN A 310 -0.86 22.75 -9.54
N SER A 311 -1.88 22.46 -8.73
CA SER A 311 -1.79 21.52 -7.61
C SER A 311 -1.55 20.06 -8.00
N TYR A 312 -1.73 19.67 -9.27
CA TYR A 312 -1.30 18.33 -9.76
C TYR A 312 -0.22 18.40 -10.87
N ASP A 313 -0.01 19.55 -11.51
CA ASP A 313 1.10 19.82 -12.45
C ASP A 313 2.38 20.27 -11.73
N ALA A 314 2.34 20.44 -10.39
CA ALA A 314 3.44 20.90 -9.54
C ALA A 314 4.61 19.91 -9.38
N ASN A 315 4.85 19.03 -10.35
CA ASN A 315 6.17 18.44 -10.45
C ASN A 315 7.11 19.56 -10.93
N PRO A 316 8.12 20.00 -10.14
CA PRO A 316 9.16 20.86 -10.69
C PRO A 316 9.75 20.20 -11.95
N PRO A 317 10.32 20.96 -12.90
CA PRO A 317 10.91 20.38 -14.10
C PRO A 317 11.85 19.23 -13.71
N MET A 318 11.39 18.01 -13.97
CA MET A 318 12.11 16.79 -13.62
C MET A 318 13.19 16.59 -14.66
N ASP A 319 14.37 16.15 -14.23
CA ASP A 319 15.36 15.65 -15.18
C ASP A 319 14.76 14.43 -15.93
N ALA A 320 15.31 14.17 -17.12
CA ALA A 320 14.78 13.13 -18.00
C ALA A 320 14.77 11.73 -17.35
N MET A 321 15.73 11.43 -16.46
CA MET A 321 15.81 10.13 -15.78
C MET A 321 14.73 10.03 -14.70
N THR A 322 14.53 11.07 -13.90
CA THR A 322 13.45 11.12 -12.90
C THR A 322 12.07 10.97 -13.56
N ALA A 323 11.80 11.72 -14.63
CA ALA A 323 10.56 11.61 -15.37
C ALA A 323 10.34 10.18 -15.92
N PHE A 324 11.37 9.60 -16.53
CA PHE A 324 11.35 8.23 -17.05
C PHE A 324 11.04 7.19 -15.96
N LEU A 325 11.74 7.24 -14.83
CA LEU A 325 11.59 6.27 -13.75
C LEU A 325 10.19 6.33 -13.13
N LEU A 326 9.65 7.53 -12.91
CA LEU A 326 8.31 7.69 -12.34
C LEU A 326 7.23 7.22 -13.31
N GLN A 327 7.34 7.55 -14.61
CA GLN A 327 6.43 7.03 -15.64
C GLN A 327 6.50 5.50 -15.75
N ALA A 328 7.68 4.92 -15.56
CA ALA A 328 7.89 3.47 -15.55
C ALA A 328 7.49 2.78 -14.23
N ASP A 329 6.97 3.51 -13.23
CA ASP A 329 6.63 2.99 -11.88
C ASP A 329 7.85 2.35 -11.17
N GLN A 330 8.99 3.02 -11.30
CA GLN A 330 10.29 2.65 -10.75
C GLN A 330 10.66 3.51 -9.54
N GLN A 331 9.69 3.71 -8.65
CA GLN A 331 9.83 4.52 -7.43
C GLN A 331 11.02 4.05 -6.57
N PHE A 332 11.22 2.74 -6.43
CA PHE A 332 12.35 2.19 -5.67
C PHE A 332 13.71 2.57 -6.27
N VAL A 333 13.86 2.45 -7.60
CA VAL A 333 15.09 2.80 -8.30
C VAL A 333 15.38 4.29 -8.14
N HIS A 334 14.36 5.13 -8.37
CA HIS A 334 14.44 6.57 -8.15
C HIS A 334 14.85 6.91 -6.71
N THR A 335 14.22 6.28 -5.70
CA THR A 335 14.56 6.47 -4.29
C THR A 335 16.02 6.11 -3.99
N VAL A 336 16.52 4.98 -4.50
CA VAL A 336 17.92 4.55 -4.31
C VAL A 336 18.92 5.51 -4.99
N LEU A 337 18.64 5.92 -6.22
CA LEU A 337 19.49 6.87 -6.98
C LEU A 337 19.55 8.26 -6.33
N ASN A 338 18.49 8.68 -5.67
CA ASN A 338 18.41 9.99 -4.99
C ASN A 338 18.76 9.95 -3.49
N GLY A 339 19.22 8.81 -2.97
CA GLY A 339 19.60 8.68 -1.56
C GLY A 339 18.42 8.81 -0.59
N GLY A 340 17.21 8.52 -1.07
CA GLY A 340 16.02 8.42 -0.22
C GLY A 340 15.99 7.10 0.55
N SER A 341 15.18 7.05 1.60
CA SER A 341 15.00 5.84 2.40
C SER A 341 13.93 4.91 1.82
N HIS A 342 14.23 3.61 1.76
CA HIS A 342 13.25 2.59 1.40
C HIS A 342 12.61 1.94 2.63
N ASN A 343 11.28 1.91 2.67
CA ASN A 343 10.52 1.40 3.80
C ASN A 343 10.42 -0.14 3.77
N CYS A 344 10.89 -0.80 4.83
CA CYS A 344 10.82 -2.26 4.99
C CYS A 344 9.84 -2.62 6.11
N THR A 345 8.58 -2.83 5.75
CA THR A 345 7.52 -3.20 6.71
C THR A 345 7.53 -4.68 7.09
N LEU A 346 7.15 -4.98 8.32
CA LEU A 346 6.82 -6.32 8.79
C LEU A 346 5.33 -6.66 8.60
N LEU A 347 5.04 -7.95 8.60
CA LEU A 347 3.69 -8.49 8.73
C LEU A 347 3.78 -9.83 9.46
N PHE A 348 3.25 -9.90 10.68
CA PHE A 348 3.23 -11.09 11.54
C PHE A 348 4.57 -11.83 11.68
N PHE A 349 5.70 -11.11 11.60
CA PHE A 349 7.02 -11.63 11.95
C PHE A 349 7.27 -11.41 13.45
N ASP A 350 7.72 -12.44 14.16
CA ASP A 350 7.88 -12.43 15.62
C ASP A 350 9.35 -12.40 16.02
N TYR A 351 9.88 -11.20 16.30
CA TYR A 351 11.28 -11.04 16.74
C TYR A 351 11.56 -11.55 18.16
N ARG A 352 10.54 -12.01 18.90
CA ARG A 352 10.74 -12.63 20.23
C ARG A 352 11.23 -14.08 20.10
N THR A 353 11.16 -14.66 18.90
CA THR A 353 11.49 -16.05 18.61
C THR A 353 12.61 -16.12 17.58
N ASP A 354 13.39 -17.20 17.62
CA ASP A 354 14.41 -17.53 16.61
C ASP A 354 13.88 -18.49 15.52
N GLU A 355 12.56 -18.76 15.51
CA GLU A 355 11.91 -19.78 14.69
C GLU A 355 12.23 -19.68 13.17
N PHE A 356 12.44 -18.44 12.69
CA PHE A 356 12.76 -18.12 11.30
C PHE A 356 14.08 -17.34 11.17
N GLY A 357 14.91 -17.31 12.22
CA GLY A 357 16.08 -16.44 12.30
C GLY A 357 15.70 -14.95 12.39
N ASN A 358 16.53 -14.08 11.82
CA ASN A 358 16.30 -12.63 11.83
C ASN A 358 15.83 -12.12 10.46
N TYR A 359 14.67 -11.45 10.42
CA TYR A 359 14.12 -10.91 9.17
C TYR A 359 15.01 -9.85 8.50
N SER A 360 15.70 -8.99 9.26
CA SER A 360 16.57 -7.98 8.66
C SER A 360 17.76 -8.64 7.96
N GLU A 361 18.32 -9.70 8.55
CA GLU A 361 19.40 -10.50 7.96
C GLU A 361 18.94 -11.28 6.71
N LEU A 362 17.69 -11.74 6.68
CA LEU A 362 17.11 -12.40 5.50
C LEU A 362 17.05 -11.47 4.29
N ILE A 363 16.63 -10.21 4.50
CA ILE A 363 16.37 -9.25 3.42
C ILE A 363 17.56 -8.35 3.09
N ALA A 364 18.48 -8.12 4.04
CA ALA A 364 19.58 -7.17 3.86
C ALA A 364 20.45 -7.51 2.64
N PRO A 365 20.83 -8.78 2.37
CA PRO A 365 21.63 -9.08 1.19
C PRO A 365 20.86 -8.93 -0.13
N ILE A 366 19.53 -9.12 -0.12
CA ILE A 366 18.69 -8.84 -1.29
C ILE A 366 18.78 -7.35 -1.62
N ILE A 367 18.62 -6.48 -0.60
CA ILE A 367 18.70 -5.03 -0.73
C ILE A 367 20.11 -4.57 -1.11
N SER A 368 21.14 -5.15 -0.49
CA SER A 368 22.55 -4.87 -0.78
C SER A 368 22.89 -5.15 -2.24
N ARG A 369 22.49 -6.31 -2.76
CA ARG A 369 22.79 -6.72 -4.14
C ARG A 369 22.00 -5.90 -5.17
N ILE A 370 20.69 -5.69 -4.98
CA ILE A 370 19.94 -4.83 -5.91
C ILE A 370 20.39 -3.37 -5.86
N GLY A 371 20.81 -2.89 -4.68
CA GLY A 371 21.48 -1.59 -4.54
C GLY A 371 22.75 -1.51 -5.38
N GLY A 372 23.57 -2.56 -5.37
CA GLY A 372 24.79 -2.63 -6.18
C GLY A 372 24.54 -2.66 -7.69
N ILE A 373 23.41 -3.22 -8.14
CA ILE A 373 22.99 -3.11 -9.56
C ILE A 373 22.58 -1.68 -9.89
N ILE A 374 21.71 -1.08 -9.07
CA ILE A 374 21.16 0.26 -9.32
C ILE A 374 22.27 1.33 -9.28
N LEU A 375 23.18 1.22 -8.30
CA LEU A 375 24.25 2.18 -8.08
C LEU A 375 25.53 1.85 -8.86
N TYR A 376 25.56 0.80 -9.69
CA TYR A 376 26.79 0.34 -10.34
C TYR A 376 27.54 1.45 -11.08
N HIS A 377 26.82 2.25 -11.87
CA HIS A 377 27.37 3.37 -12.63
C HIS A 377 27.57 4.66 -11.80
N ASN A 378 27.05 4.67 -10.56
CA ASN A 378 27.16 5.78 -9.59
C ASN A 378 27.91 5.36 -8.30
N GLN A 379 28.74 4.31 -8.38
CA GLN A 379 29.39 3.68 -7.22
C GLN A 379 30.40 4.57 -6.49
N HIS A 380 30.85 5.64 -7.16
CA HIS A 380 31.73 6.66 -6.59
C HIS A 380 30.94 7.71 -5.77
N GLU A 381 29.65 7.87 -6.04
CA GLU A 381 28.78 8.81 -5.32
C GLU A 381 28.13 8.15 -4.11
N ARG A 382 27.74 6.88 -4.22
CA ARG A 382 27.02 6.18 -3.15
C ARG A 382 27.33 4.68 -3.11
N GLN A 383 27.53 4.18 -1.89
CA GLN A 383 27.86 2.78 -1.61
C GLN A 383 26.94 2.12 -0.56
N HIS A 384 25.77 2.72 -0.31
CA HIS A 384 24.77 2.18 0.60
C HIS A 384 23.34 2.47 0.12
N VAL A 385 22.40 1.67 0.60
CA VAL A 385 20.96 1.94 0.52
C VAL A 385 20.46 2.22 1.92
N THR A 386 19.91 3.42 2.14
CA THR A 386 19.24 3.76 3.39
C THR A 386 17.85 3.10 3.43
N VAL A 387 17.55 2.43 4.53
CA VAL A 387 16.28 1.74 4.74
C VAL A 387 15.68 2.09 6.09
N LEU A 388 14.35 2.11 6.15
CA LEU A 388 13.60 2.30 7.38
C LEU A 388 13.01 0.96 7.79
N MET A 389 13.54 0.35 8.85
CA MET A 389 13.19 -1.01 9.27
C MET A 389 13.29 -1.22 10.77
N LYS A 390 12.67 -2.30 11.25
CA LYS A 390 12.90 -2.84 12.59
C LYS A 390 13.91 -3.98 12.49
N ARG A 391 14.89 -4.03 13.39
CA ARG A 391 16.02 -4.99 13.32
C ARG A 391 15.92 -6.12 14.34
N ASN A 392 15.26 -5.87 15.46
CA ASN A 392 15.03 -6.83 16.53
C ASN A 392 13.78 -6.41 17.35
N HIS A 393 13.47 -7.17 18.39
CA HIS A 393 12.29 -6.91 19.22
C HIS A 393 12.43 -5.60 20.02
N GLN A 394 13.62 -5.36 20.58
CA GLN A 394 13.90 -4.30 21.55
C GLN A 394 14.01 -2.91 20.91
N GLU A 395 14.49 -2.82 19.68
CA GLU A 395 14.69 -1.55 18.99
C GLU A 395 13.44 -1.13 18.22
N PRO A 396 13.05 0.16 18.26
CA PRO A 396 11.98 0.67 17.41
C PRO A 396 12.37 0.60 15.92
N TYR A 397 11.40 0.79 15.02
CA TYR A 397 11.70 1.13 13.63
C TYR A 397 12.64 2.34 13.57
N GLY A 398 13.68 2.25 12.74
CA GLY A 398 14.67 3.30 12.57
C GLY A 398 15.42 3.17 11.26
N PHE A 399 16.26 4.17 10.97
CA PHE A 399 17.11 4.16 9.79
C PHE A 399 18.25 3.17 9.97
N SER A 400 18.58 2.48 8.89
CA SER A 400 19.78 1.67 8.77
C SER A 400 20.35 1.86 7.38
N ASP A 401 21.67 1.95 7.27
CA ASP A 401 22.35 1.93 5.98
C ASP A 401 22.82 0.51 5.70
N ILE A 402 22.40 -0.03 4.56
CA ILE A 402 22.86 -1.32 4.06
C ILE A 402 23.95 -1.04 3.03
N ALA A 403 25.19 -1.43 3.34
CA ALA A 403 26.28 -1.38 2.38
C ALA A 403 25.92 -2.19 1.12
N VAL A 404 26.12 -1.62 -0.06
CA VAL A 404 25.82 -2.32 -1.31
C VAL A 404 26.96 -3.25 -1.69
N THR A 405 26.60 -4.39 -2.27
CA THR A 405 27.55 -5.34 -2.85
C THR A 405 27.51 -5.10 -4.35
N PHE A 406 28.62 -4.72 -4.98
CA PHE A 406 28.67 -4.59 -6.44
C PHE A 406 28.98 -5.94 -7.08
N PRO A 407 28.31 -6.29 -8.20
CA PRO A 407 28.65 -7.52 -8.93
C PRO A 407 30.04 -7.40 -9.56
N SER A 408 30.88 -8.42 -9.32
CA SER A 408 32.25 -8.48 -9.84
C SER A 408 32.37 -9.31 -11.13
N THR A 409 31.49 -10.29 -11.31
CA THR A 409 31.48 -11.23 -12.45
C THR A 409 30.46 -10.89 -13.53
N LEU A 410 29.56 -9.95 -13.24
CA LEU A 410 28.50 -9.48 -14.15
C LEU A 410 28.54 -7.96 -14.19
N THR A 411 28.60 -7.37 -15.38
CA THR A 411 28.47 -5.92 -15.56
C THR A 411 26.99 -5.56 -15.77
N PRO A 412 26.35 -4.83 -14.86
CA PRO A 412 25.00 -4.31 -15.07
C PRO A 412 24.97 -3.28 -16.20
N PRO A 413 24.00 -3.37 -17.12
CA PRO A 413 23.73 -2.30 -18.08
C PRO A 413 23.40 -0.97 -17.38
N HIS A 414 23.46 0.14 -18.12
CA HIS A 414 23.02 1.42 -17.57
C HIS A 414 21.53 1.35 -17.22
N ILE A 415 21.09 2.05 -16.16
CA ILE A 415 19.72 1.90 -15.62
C ILE A 415 18.63 2.22 -16.66
N MET A 416 18.91 3.17 -17.55
CA MET A 416 18.01 3.56 -18.64
C MET A 416 17.87 2.47 -19.71
N GLU A 417 18.95 1.73 -20.00
CA GLU A 417 18.91 0.58 -20.92
C GLU A 417 18.20 -0.61 -20.27
N LEU A 418 18.54 -0.88 -19.01
CA LEU A 418 17.97 -1.98 -18.23
C LEU A 418 16.44 -1.87 -18.13
N LEU A 419 15.94 -0.64 -17.98
CA LEU A 419 14.52 -0.32 -17.87
C LEU A 419 13.88 0.13 -19.19
N SER A 420 14.62 0.13 -20.29
CA SER A 420 14.15 0.66 -21.57
C SER A 420 12.83 0.02 -22.00
N PRO A 421 11.85 0.80 -22.49
CA PRO A 421 10.61 0.27 -23.05
C PRO A 421 10.82 -0.35 -24.44
N ASP A 422 11.95 -0.06 -25.09
CA ASP A 422 12.31 -0.53 -26.43
C ASP A 422 12.33 -2.07 -26.51
N PRO A 423 11.56 -2.70 -27.43
CA PRO A 423 11.51 -4.15 -27.58
C PRO A 423 12.86 -4.80 -27.91
N ASP A 424 13.70 -4.17 -28.72
CA ASP A 424 14.97 -4.73 -29.18
C ASP A 424 15.98 -4.72 -28.03
N ILE A 425 16.06 -3.61 -27.28
CA ILE A 425 16.88 -3.52 -26.07
C ILE A 425 16.40 -4.53 -25.01
N LYS A 426 15.08 -4.67 -24.83
CA LYS A 426 14.52 -5.65 -23.90
C LYS A 426 14.91 -7.08 -24.25
N ALA A 427 14.82 -7.45 -25.53
CA ALA A 427 15.18 -8.77 -26.01
C ALA A 427 16.68 -9.04 -25.85
N ALA A 428 17.52 -8.08 -26.25
CA ALA A 428 18.98 -8.20 -26.14
C ALA A 428 19.47 -8.31 -24.68
N LEU A 429 18.81 -7.63 -23.74
CA LEU A 429 19.16 -7.65 -22.32
C LEU A 429 18.43 -8.75 -21.52
N PHE A 430 17.57 -9.55 -22.14
CA PHE A 430 16.69 -10.46 -21.41
C PHE A 430 17.47 -11.49 -20.58
N GLU A 431 18.43 -12.19 -21.18
CA GLU A 431 19.28 -13.14 -20.47
C GLU A 431 20.11 -12.45 -19.37
N ARG A 432 20.65 -11.27 -19.67
CA ARG A 432 21.40 -10.47 -18.67
C ARG A 432 20.53 -10.14 -17.45
N LYS A 433 19.25 -9.80 -17.64
CA LYS A 433 18.31 -9.54 -16.55
C LYS A 433 18.07 -10.79 -15.70
N LEU A 434 17.97 -11.96 -16.31
CA LEU A 434 17.84 -13.23 -15.57
C LEU A 434 19.12 -13.53 -14.77
N GLN A 435 20.31 -13.34 -15.35
CA GLN A 435 21.59 -13.49 -14.65
C GLN A 435 21.71 -12.52 -13.46
N LEU A 436 21.25 -11.27 -13.60
CA LEU A 436 21.21 -10.32 -12.49
C LEU A 436 20.24 -10.76 -11.39
N LEU A 437 19.08 -11.31 -11.73
CA LEU A 437 18.14 -11.87 -10.73
C LEU A 437 18.77 -13.07 -9.99
N SER A 438 19.41 -13.99 -10.72
CA SER A 438 20.17 -15.12 -10.17
C SER A 438 21.20 -14.64 -9.16
N TRP A 439 22.01 -13.65 -9.57
CA TRP A 439 23.04 -13.08 -8.72
C TRP A 439 22.46 -12.39 -7.48
N VAL A 440 21.34 -11.66 -7.58
CA VAL A 440 20.70 -11.09 -6.37
C VAL A 440 20.24 -12.20 -5.40
N CYS A 441 19.84 -13.36 -5.90
CA CYS A 441 19.43 -14.49 -5.04
C CYS A 441 20.61 -15.14 -4.30
N SER A 442 21.60 -15.64 -5.05
CA SER A 442 22.82 -16.29 -4.54
C SER A 442 23.84 -16.43 -5.66
N ASP A 443 25.13 -16.41 -5.33
CA ASP A 443 26.20 -16.67 -6.30
C ASP A 443 26.16 -18.13 -6.81
N ASP A 444 25.55 -19.04 -6.05
CA ASP A 444 25.34 -20.44 -6.46
C ASP A 444 24.58 -20.54 -7.79
N PHE A 445 23.63 -19.62 -8.03
CA PHE A 445 22.83 -19.62 -9.26
C PHE A 445 23.63 -19.22 -10.50
N LEU A 446 24.87 -18.74 -10.34
CA LEU A 446 25.78 -18.47 -11.45
C LEU A 446 26.63 -19.70 -11.82
N ALA A 447 26.62 -20.77 -11.01
CA ALA A 447 27.31 -22.00 -11.35
C ALA A 447 26.62 -22.68 -12.56
N PRO A 448 27.36 -23.18 -13.58
CA PRO A 448 26.78 -23.61 -14.86
C PRO A 448 25.59 -24.58 -14.75
N GLY A 449 25.67 -25.58 -13.87
CA GLY A 449 24.57 -26.54 -13.68
C GLY A 449 23.31 -25.92 -13.08
N LEU A 450 23.43 -25.11 -12.03
CA LEU A 450 22.28 -24.47 -11.39
C LEU A 450 21.72 -23.31 -12.24
N ALA A 451 22.58 -22.61 -12.98
CA ALA A 451 22.19 -21.56 -13.91
C ALA A 451 21.26 -22.09 -15.02
N GLN A 452 21.61 -23.24 -15.63
CA GLN A 452 20.79 -23.84 -16.67
C GLN A 452 19.40 -24.26 -16.15
N GLU A 453 19.35 -24.88 -14.97
CA GLU A 453 18.08 -25.26 -14.34
C GLU A 453 17.23 -24.04 -13.95
N PHE A 454 17.87 -22.96 -13.49
CA PHE A 454 17.20 -21.70 -13.19
C PHE A 454 16.57 -21.07 -14.44
N LEU A 455 17.30 -21.04 -15.55
CA LEU A 455 16.81 -20.51 -16.82
C LEU A 455 15.67 -21.36 -17.41
N ALA A 456 15.61 -22.65 -17.06
CA ALA A 456 14.54 -23.56 -17.46
C ALA A 456 13.26 -23.43 -16.60
N LEU A 457 13.26 -22.62 -15.53
CA LEU A 457 12.09 -22.44 -14.70
C LEU A 457 10.94 -21.75 -15.45
N PRO A 458 9.67 -22.17 -15.23
CA PRO A 458 8.52 -21.43 -15.72
C PRO A 458 8.55 -19.98 -15.20
N PRO A 459 8.27 -18.97 -16.03
CA PRO A 459 8.30 -17.56 -15.64
C PRO A 459 7.46 -17.28 -14.38
N SER A 460 6.30 -17.92 -14.29
CA SER A 460 5.34 -17.78 -13.21
C SER A 460 5.80 -18.36 -11.86
N LEU A 461 6.78 -19.26 -11.86
CA LEU A 461 7.31 -19.92 -10.66
C LEU A 461 8.71 -19.43 -10.27
N MET A 462 9.39 -18.70 -11.14
CA MET A 462 10.78 -18.29 -10.93
C MET A 462 11.00 -17.56 -9.59
N LEU A 463 10.19 -16.54 -9.29
CA LEU A 463 10.29 -15.82 -8.02
C LEU A 463 9.95 -16.70 -6.81
N THR A 464 8.99 -17.61 -6.95
CA THR A 464 8.65 -18.58 -5.89
C THR A 464 9.87 -19.45 -5.57
N VAL A 465 10.51 -20.02 -6.58
CA VAL A 465 11.69 -20.89 -6.39
C VAL A 465 12.85 -20.12 -5.75
N VAL A 466 13.10 -18.88 -6.20
CA VAL A 466 14.14 -17.99 -5.64
C VAL A 466 13.87 -17.67 -4.17
N VAL A 467 12.64 -17.32 -3.81
CA VAL A 467 12.24 -17.06 -2.42
C VAL A 467 12.45 -18.30 -1.55
N LEU A 468 12.01 -19.48 -2.04
CA LEU A 468 12.15 -20.73 -1.32
C LEU A 468 13.61 -21.15 -1.15
N TYR A 469 14.45 -20.96 -2.18
CA TYR A 469 15.88 -21.17 -2.10
C TYR A 469 16.50 -20.29 -1.00
N ARG A 470 16.19 -18.99 -1.02
CA ARG A 470 16.70 -18.04 -0.04
C ARG A 470 16.30 -18.40 1.39
N LEU A 471 15.02 -18.70 1.61
CA LEU A 471 14.51 -19.11 2.92
C LEU A 471 15.13 -20.44 3.40
N ARG A 472 15.40 -21.38 2.47
CA ARG A 472 16.10 -22.64 2.79
C ARG A 472 17.57 -22.41 3.15
N GLN A 473 18.25 -21.50 2.44
CA GLN A 473 19.67 -21.16 2.65
C GLN A 473 19.92 -20.63 4.06
N TYR A 474 18.97 -19.84 4.58
CA TYR A 474 19.02 -19.29 5.93
C TYR A 474 18.40 -20.21 7.00
N GLY A 475 18.02 -21.43 6.64
CA GLY A 475 17.41 -22.39 7.57
C GLY A 475 16.00 -22.02 8.07
N ALA A 476 15.40 -20.93 7.58
CA ALA A 476 14.11 -20.43 8.03
C ALA A 476 12.96 -21.42 7.79
N ILE A 477 13.04 -22.21 6.70
CA ILE A 477 11.98 -23.15 6.32
C ILE A 477 12.47 -24.60 6.20
N ARG A 478 11.56 -25.53 6.44
CA ARG A 478 11.76 -26.97 6.25
C ARG A 478 11.55 -27.34 4.77
N LYS A 479 12.14 -28.45 4.33
CA LYS A 479 12.03 -28.90 2.93
C LYS A 479 10.58 -29.09 2.48
N PHE A 480 9.75 -29.74 3.30
CA PHE A 480 8.34 -29.93 2.96
C PHE A 480 7.54 -28.63 2.93
N GLU A 481 7.93 -27.62 3.72
CA GLU A 481 7.29 -26.30 3.71
C GLU A 481 7.54 -25.59 2.38
N ALA A 482 8.78 -25.71 1.86
CA ALA A 482 9.11 -25.25 0.53
C ALA A 482 8.34 -26.01 -0.55
N ASP A 483 8.26 -27.34 -0.45
CA ASP A 483 7.51 -28.17 -1.40
C ASP A 483 6.02 -27.80 -1.43
N LEU A 484 5.40 -27.60 -0.27
CA LEU A 484 4.00 -27.20 -0.18
C LEU A 484 3.75 -25.81 -0.81
N LEU A 485 4.60 -24.83 -0.52
CA LEU A 485 4.48 -23.48 -1.09
C LEU A 485 4.69 -23.50 -2.62
N LEU A 486 5.65 -24.27 -3.13
CA LEU A 486 5.86 -24.43 -4.56
C LEU A 486 4.67 -25.14 -5.22
N LEU A 487 4.11 -26.18 -4.60
CA LEU A 487 2.95 -26.91 -5.10
C LEU A 487 1.73 -25.99 -5.21
N ILE A 488 1.45 -25.20 -4.18
CA ILE A 488 0.34 -24.23 -4.21
C ILE A 488 0.57 -23.20 -5.32
N GLY A 489 1.80 -22.71 -5.46
CA GLY A 489 2.13 -21.77 -6.54
C GLY A 489 1.90 -22.36 -7.93
N HIS A 490 2.30 -23.61 -8.15
CA HIS A 490 2.03 -24.34 -9.39
C HIS A 490 0.53 -24.53 -9.62
N GLN A 491 -0.21 -24.98 -8.60
CA GLN A 491 -1.65 -25.24 -8.72
C GLN A 491 -2.46 -23.97 -9.00
N LEU A 492 -2.07 -22.82 -8.41
CA LEU A 492 -2.69 -21.53 -8.70
C LEU A 492 -2.41 -21.09 -10.14
N THR A 493 -1.16 -21.20 -10.59
CA THR A 493 -0.76 -20.75 -11.94
C THR A 493 -1.32 -21.63 -13.06
N THR A 494 -1.64 -22.89 -12.77
CA THR A 494 -2.24 -23.83 -13.73
C THR A 494 -3.75 -24.01 -13.57
N GLY A 495 -4.37 -23.38 -12.58
CA GLY A 495 -5.82 -23.47 -12.36
C GLY A 495 -6.30 -24.85 -11.91
N VAL A 496 -5.46 -25.62 -11.20
CA VAL A 496 -5.78 -26.99 -10.74
C VAL A 496 -6.87 -27.02 -9.66
N PHE A 497 -7.14 -25.89 -9.01
CA PHE A 497 -8.25 -25.74 -8.06
C PHE A 497 -8.91 -24.38 -8.18
N ASP A 498 -10.12 -24.29 -7.61
CA ASP A 498 -10.91 -23.06 -7.53
C ASP A 498 -10.76 -22.43 -6.14
N PRO A 499 -10.06 -21.27 -6.00
CA PRO A 499 -9.91 -20.59 -4.72
C PRO A 499 -11.24 -20.23 -4.05
N THR A 500 -12.31 -20.01 -4.82
CA THR A 500 -13.62 -19.64 -4.24
C THR A 500 -14.29 -20.77 -3.47
N ARG A 501 -13.81 -22.02 -3.65
CA ARG A 501 -14.32 -23.22 -2.98
C ARG A 501 -13.46 -23.68 -1.81
N GLU A 502 -12.33 -23.02 -1.54
CA GLU A 502 -11.45 -23.37 -0.43
C GLU A 502 -12.06 -22.95 0.91
N LEU A 503 -12.24 -23.93 1.79
CA LEU A 503 -12.85 -23.72 3.11
C LEU A 503 -11.90 -22.96 4.04
N HIS A 504 -12.46 -22.08 4.88
CA HIS A 504 -11.71 -21.45 5.96
C HIS A 504 -11.18 -22.51 6.94
N PRO A 505 -9.90 -22.45 7.33
CA PRO A 505 -9.37 -23.32 8.38
C PRO A 505 -9.94 -22.94 9.75
N ASP A 506 -10.40 -23.91 10.54
CA ASP A 506 -10.96 -23.64 11.88
C ASP A 506 -9.94 -23.06 12.87
N ARG A 507 -8.68 -23.52 12.77
CA ARG A 507 -7.56 -23.05 13.60
C ARG A 507 -6.32 -22.92 12.73
N LEU A 508 -5.41 -22.03 13.11
CA LEU A 508 -4.13 -21.92 12.42
C LEU A 508 -3.03 -22.60 13.24
N VAL A 509 -2.11 -23.28 12.55
CA VAL A 509 -0.86 -23.72 13.19
C VAL A 509 0.04 -22.51 13.29
N ALA A 510 0.50 -22.18 14.50
CA ALA A 510 1.29 -20.99 14.81
C ALA A 510 2.48 -20.77 13.85
N ARG A 511 3.27 -21.83 13.60
CA ARG A 511 4.38 -21.79 12.64
C ARG A 511 3.91 -21.52 11.22
N ALA A 512 2.85 -22.18 10.77
CA ALA A 512 2.29 -21.98 9.43
C ALA A 512 1.81 -20.54 9.26
N PHE A 513 1.13 -19.99 10.26
CA PHE A 513 0.67 -18.60 10.26
C PHE A 513 1.83 -17.65 9.99
N ARG A 514 2.89 -17.69 10.81
CA ARG A 514 4.09 -16.85 10.63
C ARG A 514 4.77 -17.08 9.28
N LEU A 515 4.90 -18.34 8.85
CA LEU A 515 5.53 -18.72 7.58
C LEU A 515 4.80 -18.14 6.36
N GLY A 516 3.46 -18.17 6.33
CA GLY A 516 2.68 -17.65 5.22
C GLY A 516 2.99 -16.17 4.94
N PHE A 517 3.05 -15.36 6.01
CA PHE A 517 3.40 -13.94 5.88
C PHE A 517 4.88 -13.70 5.57
N LEU A 518 5.79 -14.49 6.16
CA LEU A 518 7.22 -14.41 5.84
C LEU A 518 7.47 -14.67 4.35
N PHE A 519 6.88 -15.74 3.80
CA PHE A 519 6.98 -16.07 2.38
C PHE A 519 6.54 -14.91 1.51
N GLN A 520 5.36 -14.34 1.76
CA GLN A 520 4.85 -13.23 0.97
C GLN A 520 5.72 -11.97 1.08
N LYS A 521 6.26 -11.67 2.27
CA LYS A 521 7.14 -10.51 2.46
C LYS A 521 8.47 -10.68 1.74
N VAL A 522 9.12 -11.83 1.82
CA VAL A 522 10.35 -12.09 1.04
C VAL A 522 10.05 -12.11 -0.46
N TYR A 523 8.90 -12.65 -0.88
CA TYR A 523 8.44 -12.58 -2.27
C TYR A 523 8.31 -11.13 -2.75
N SER A 524 7.74 -10.23 -1.94
CA SER A 524 7.61 -8.81 -2.31
C SER A 524 8.95 -8.12 -2.55
N HIS A 525 10.02 -8.54 -1.86
CA HIS A 525 11.37 -8.04 -2.11
C HIS A 525 11.92 -8.52 -3.45
N PHE A 526 11.78 -9.81 -3.77
CA PHE A 526 12.20 -10.33 -5.08
C PHE A 526 11.34 -9.82 -6.24
N ALA A 527 10.04 -9.59 -6.04
CA ALA A 527 9.19 -8.93 -7.02
C ALA A 527 9.65 -7.48 -7.29
N ARG A 528 10.14 -6.78 -6.26
CA ARG A 528 10.77 -5.47 -6.40
C ARG A 528 12.09 -5.55 -7.17
N VAL A 529 12.94 -6.55 -6.88
CA VAL A 529 14.18 -6.81 -7.64
C VAL A 529 13.86 -7.01 -9.11
N ALA A 530 12.94 -7.94 -9.44
CA ALA A 530 12.54 -8.22 -10.81
C ALA A 530 12.00 -6.98 -11.53
N ARG A 531 11.25 -6.11 -10.82
CA ARG A 531 10.78 -4.83 -11.35
C ARG A 531 11.94 -3.87 -11.62
N ALA A 532 12.86 -3.72 -10.67
CA ALA A 532 13.99 -2.78 -10.73
C ALA A 532 15.01 -3.13 -11.82
N ILE A 533 15.13 -4.42 -12.18
CA ILE A 533 15.96 -4.87 -13.32
C ILE A 533 15.17 -4.96 -14.63
N GLY A 534 13.90 -4.53 -14.66
CA GLY A 534 13.11 -4.46 -15.88
C GLY A 534 12.69 -5.81 -16.46
N LEU A 535 12.42 -6.82 -15.62
CA LEU A 535 11.86 -8.09 -16.09
C LEU A 535 10.40 -7.93 -16.56
N PRO A 536 10.00 -8.67 -17.61
CA PRO A 536 8.63 -8.73 -18.10
C PRO A 536 7.63 -9.18 -17.02
N ARG A 537 6.34 -8.90 -17.23
CA ARG A 537 5.29 -9.06 -16.20
C ARG A 537 5.10 -10.53 -15.80
N GLU A 538 5.23 -11.44 -16.73
CA GLU A 538 5.10 -12.88 -16.57
C GLU A 538 6.17 -13.49 -15.63
N TYR A 539 7.32 -12.82 -15.47
CA TYR A 539 8.40 -13.19 -14.53
C TYR A 539 8.23 -12.56 -13.14
N ARG A 540 7.22 -11.72 -12.94
CA ARG A 540 6.93 -11.07 -11.66
C ARG A 540 5.44 -11.06 -11.37
N PRO A 541 4.79 -12.24 -11.36
CA PRO A 541 3.40 -12.31 -10.94
C PRO A 541 3.27 -11.89 -9.48
N SER A 542 2.03 -11.59 -9.08
CA SER A 542 1.70 -11.42 -7.67
C SER A 542 2.02 -12.70 -6.90
N ALA A 543 2.28 -12.61 -5.61
CA ALA A 543 2.67 -13.77 -4.81
C ALA A 543 1.66 -14.92 -4.99
N PRO A 544 2.06 -16.09 -5.54
CA PRO A 544 1.13 -17.16 -5.85
C PRO A 544 0.84 -17.95 -4.57
N TYR A 545 0.07 -17.32 -3.68
CA TYR A 545 -0.25 -17.80 -2.35
C TYR A 545 -1.76 -17.80 -2.12
N ASP A 546 -2.27 -18.94 -1.63
CA ASP A 546 -3.64 -19.12 -1.17
C ASP A 546 -3.61 -19.54 0.30
N GLY A 547 -4.00 -18.62 1.19
CA GLY A 547 -3.94 -18.83 2.63
C GLY A 547 -4.82 -19.96 3.14
N HIS A 548 -6.00 -20.14 2.55
CA HIS A 548 -6.93 -21.19 3.00
C HIS A 548 -6.35 -22.56 2.68
N ARG A 549 -5.98 -22.77 1.41
CA ARG A 549 -5.38 -24.01 0.94
C ARG A 549 -4.07 -24.31 1.66
N PHE A 550 -3.21 -23.31 1.86
CA PHE A 550 -1.96 -23.47 2.58
C PHE A 550 -2.19 -24.00 4.00
N HIS A 551 -3.07 -23.37 4.78
CA HIS A 551 -3.31 -23.80 6.15
C HIS A 551 -4.01 -25.16 6.24
N ASN A 552 -4.95 -25.45 5.34
CA ASN A 552 -5.62 -26.75 5.27
C ASN A 552 -4.63 -27.88 4.95
N GLN A 553 -3.75 -27.67 3.97
CA GLN A 553 -2.76 -28.68 3.57
C GLN A 553 -1.58 -28.78 4.54
N TYR A 554 -1.15 -27.69 5.17
CA TYR A 554 -0.01 -27.68 6.08
C TYR A 554 -0.15 -28.71 7.20
N ARG A 555 -1.36 -28.84 7.79
CA ARG A 555 -1.62 -29.84 8.84
C ARG A 555 -1.43 -31.28 8.33
N ILE A 556 -1.89 -31.54 7.11
CA ILE A 556 -1.79 -32.86 6.47
C ILE A 556 -0.31 -33.16 6.19
N TRP A 557 0.41 -32.23 5.57
CA TRP A 557 1.82 -32.38 5.22
C TRP A 557 2.75 -32.44 6.43
N ASN A 558 2.41 -31.74 7.52
CA ASN A 558 3.19 -31.78 8.76
C ASN A 558 2.94 -33.06 9.58
N SER A 559 1.83 -33.77 9.35
CA SER A 559 1.48 -35.01 10.09
C SER A 559 1.73 -36.29 9.29
N ARG A 560 1.83 -36.21 7.96
CA ARG A 560 2.08 -37.34 7.08
C ARG A 560 3.52 -37.33 6.56
N ARG A 561 4.00 -38.52 6.17
CA ARG A 561 5.18 -38.63 5.33
C ARG A 561 4.80 -38.12 3.94
N VAL A 562 5.53 -37.12 3.44
CA VAL A 562 5.32 -36.61 2.07
C VAL A 562 5.90 -37.64 1.10
N GLU A 563 5.02 -38.32 0.38
CA GLU A 563 5.36 -39.31 -0.65
C GLU A 563 5.68 -38.64 -2.01
N ASP A 564 6.40 -39.35 -2.88
CA ASP A 564 6.87 -38.83 -4.17
C ASP A 564 5.71 -38.39 -5.09
N GLU A 565 4.55 -39.04 -5.01
CA GLU A 565 3.35 -38.67 -5.77
C GLU A 565 2.86 -37.25 -5.48
N HIS A 566 3.02 -36.77 -4.24
CA HIS A 566 2.64 -35.40 -3.84
C HIS A 566 3.57 -34.35 -4.43
N ILE A 567 4.79 -34.76 -4.77
CA ILE A 567 5.88 -33.90 -5.24
C ILE A 567 6.03 -33.97 -6.76
N ALA A 568 5.60 -35.06 -7.39
CA ALA A 568 5.71 -35.29 -8.83
C ALA A 568 5.35 -34.06 -9.70
N PRO A 569 4.27 -33.28 -9.41
CA PRO A 569 3.91 -32.11 -10.22
C PRO A 569 4.94 -30.97 -10.21
N ILE A 570 5.85 -30.94 -9.23
CA ILE A 570 6.82 -29.85 -9.02
C ILE A 570 8.27 -30.33 -8.99
N ALA A 571 8.53 -31.62 -9.26
CA ALA A 571 9.81 -32.27 -8.99
C ALA A 571 11.02 -31.56 -9.62
N ASP A 572 10.84 -31.03 -10.84
CA ASP A 572 11.88 -30.43 -11.66
C ASP A 572 12.28 -29.02 -11.18
N TRP A 573 11.42 -28.33 -10.42
CA TRP A 573 11.64 -26.93 -10.04
C TRP A 573 12.18 -26.75 -8.61
N ARG A 574 12.49 -27.86 -7.93
CA ARG A 574 12.92 -27.89 -6.53
C ARG A 574 14.40 -27.56 -6.36
N LEU A 575 14.86 -26.42 -6.86
CA LEU A 575 16.29 -26.04 -6.81
C LEU A 575 16.83 -25.93 -5.38
N TYR A 576 15.97 -25.55 -4.44
CA TYR A 576 16.25 -25.46 -3.02
C TYR A 576 16.50 -26.82 -2.32
N LYS A 577 16.30 -27.96 -3.01
CA LYS A 577 16.57 -29.30 -2.46
C LYS A 577 18.06 -29.57 -2.24
N ARG A 578 18.93 -28.82 -2.93
CA ARG A 578 20.40 -28.92 -2.87
C ARG A 578 20.99 -28.32 -1.60
N ILE A 579 20.21 -27.50 -0.90
CA ILE A 579 20.62 -26.89 0.35
C ILE A 579 20.49 -27.93 1.46
N ASN A 580 21.62 -28.56 1.79
CA ASN A 580 21.76 -29.39 2.98
C ASN A 580 21.67 -28.50 4.22
N ARG A 581 20.98 -28.96 5.26
CA ARG A 581 21.06 -28.30 6.57
C ARG A 581 22.49 -28.47 7.06
N THR A 582 23.21 -27.36 7.26
CA THR A 582 24.24 -27.31 8.31
C THR A 582 23.58 -27.44 9.66
#